data_AF-A0A1Q3FB73-F1
#
_entry.id   AF-A0A1Q3FB73-F1
#
_cell.length_a   1.000
_cell.length_b   1.000
_cell.length_c   1.000
_cell.angle_alpha   90.00
_cell.angle_beta   90.00
_cell.angle_gamma   90.00
#
_symmetry.space_group_name_H-M   'P 1'
#
loop_
_entity.id
_entity.type
_entity.pdbx_description
1 polymer ?
#
loop_
_entity_poly.entity_id
_entity_poly.type
_entity_poly.pdbx_seq_one_letter_code
_entity_poly.pdbx_strand_id
1 'polypeptide(L)'
;FGSRLASAEREQAICSESSTKMVYEVPSLPDPEIEVMREKLIKDSRQFLDEFDSFLLHKELYRSLFLYTLESVRDDVVKILQRFISLPTEPFQPREVWCCGISFIGNKEYTDHYKQVHNQKTKQFLKLCELKLALTKIAIFHRTLQGYLKAGNLSSCEMIYVLKQVLKKVDNTLDF
;
A
#
# COMPACT_ATOMS: atom_id res chain seq x y z
N PHE A 1 -16.90 -62.15 -45.89
CA PHE A 1 -17.32 -63.30 -45.08
C PHE A 1 -16.07 -64.15 -44.86
N GLY A 2 -15.34 -64.12 -43.75
CA GLY A 2 -15.72 -63.93 -42.36
C GLY A 2 -15.07 -65.06 -41.56
N SER A 3 -14.34 -64.70 -40.49
CA SER A 3 -14.07 -65.49 -39.28
C SER A 3 -13.00 -66.60 -39.36
N ARG A 4 -12.14 -66.86 -38.35
CA ARG A 4 -11.94 -66.31 -36.99
C ARG A 4 -10.62 -66.87 -36.38
N LEU A 5 -9.94 -66.04 -35.57
CA LEU A 5 -9.27 -66.30 -34.28
C LEU A 5 -8.24 -67.45 -34.11
N ALA A 6 -7.00 -67.11 -33.76
CA ALA A 6 -6.37 -67.27 -32.42
C ALA A 6 -4.83 -67.32 -32.50
N SER A 7 -4.17 -67.11 -31.34
CA SER A 7 -2.71 -67.07 -31.07
C SER A 7 -2.09 -65.67 -31.22
N ALA A 8 -2.03 -64.82 -30.19
CA ALA A 8 -1.35 -64.94 -28.88
C ALA A 8 0.19 -64.99 -28.99
N GLU A 9 0.82 -64.18 -28.14
CA GLU A 9 2.25 -64.16 -27.77
C GLU A 9 3.22 -63.38 -28.68
N ARG A 10 3.36 -62.07 -28.39
CA ARG A 10 4.66 -61.39 -28.45
C ARG A 10 4.83 -60.50 -27.23
N GLU A 11 5.46 -61.09 -26.23
CA GLU A 11 6.23 -60.41 -25.19
C GLU A 11 7.44 -59.72 -25.83
N GLN A 12 7.65 -58.44 -25.53
CA GLN A 12 8.85 -57.96 -24.84
C GLN A 12 8.84 -56.43 -24.82
N ALA A 13 8.54 -55.92 -23.63
CA ALA A 13 8.80 -54.57 -23.22
C ALA A 13 10.30 -54.35 -23.11
N ILE A 14 10.81 -53.27 -23.71
CA ILE A 14 12.03 -52.61 -23.26
C ILE A 14 11.64 -51.17 -22.97
N CYS A 15 11.38 -50.96 -21.68
CA CYS A 15 11.20 -49.67 -21.05
C CYS A 15 12.59 -49.02 -20.91
N SER A 16 12.89 -48.03 -21.74
CA SER A 16 14.04 -47.14 -21.49
C SER A 16 13.57 -46.01 -20.58
N GLU A 17 13.84 -46.18 -19.28
CA GLU A 17 13.60 -45.18 -18.24
C GLU A 17 14.51 -43.96 -18.47
N SER A 18 14.00 -42.95 -19.19
CA SER A 18 14.52 -41.59 -19.08
C SER A 18 13.97 -40.99 -17.78
N SER A 19 14.60 -41.34 -16.66
CA SER A 19 14.36 -40.72 -15.36
C SER A 19 14.93 -39.30 -15.36
N THR A 20 14.23 -38.39 -16.03
CA THR A 20 14.41 -36.96 -15.82
C THR A 20 13.90 -36.67 -14.43
N LYS A 21 14.82 -36.59 -13.45
CA LYS A 21 14.53 -36.15 -12.10
C LYS A 21 13.80 -34.81 -12.17
N MET A 22 12.49 -34.82 -11.92
CA MET A 22 11.76 -33.62 -11.56
C MET A 22 12.31 -33.16 -10.22
N VAL A 23 13.23 -32.19 -10.27
CA VAL A 23 13.55 -31.37 -9.11
C VAL A 23 12.30 -30.55 -8.84
N TYR A 24 11.45 -31.05 -7.95
CA TYR A 24 10.46 -30.20 -7.32
C TYR A 24 11.26 -29.21 -6.48
N GLU A 25 11.48 -28.00 -6.98
CA GLU A 25 11.82 -26.87 -6.12
C GLU A 25 10.70 -26.79 -5.10
N VAL A 26 10.97 -27.21 -3.87
CA VAL A 26 10.12 -26.95 -2.73
C VAL A 26 9.95 -25.42 -2.70
N PRO A 27 8.72 -24.89 -2.85
CA PRO A 27 8.50 -23.46 -2.71
C PRO A 27 9.07 -23.07 -1.36
N SER A 28 10.15 -22.28 -1.35
CA SER A 28 10.79 -21.84 -0.12
C SER A 28 9.71 -21.19 0.73
N LEU A 29 9.46 -21.72 1.93
CA LEU A 29 8.52 -21.10 2.85
C LEU A 29 8.89 -19.61 2.96
N PRO A 30 7.90 -18.71 2.83
CA PRO A 30 8.17 -17.30 3.01
C PRO A 30 8.82 -17.08 4.37
N ASP A 31 9.87 -16.26 4.40
CA ASP A 31 10.55 -15.89 5.62
C ASP A 31 9.52 -15.41 6.65
N PRO A 32 9.47 -15.99 7.87
CA PRO A 32 8.48 -15.63 8.88
C PRO A 32 8.44 -14.13 9.18
N GLU A 33 9.56 -13.40 9.03
CA GLU A 33 9.59 -11.96 9.22
C GLU A 33 8.77 -11.20 8.16
N ILE A 34 8.77 -11.68 6.91
CA ILE A 34 8.05 -11.06 5.79
C ILE A 34 6.55 -11.30 5.94
N GLU A 35 6.15 -12.49 6.39
CA GLU A 35 4.75 -12.82 6.66
C GLU A 35 4.19 -11.91 7.77
N VAL A 36 4.95 -11.71 8.84
CA VAL A 36 4.60 -10.79 9.94
C VAL A 36 4.49 -9.34 9.42
N MET A 37 5.39 -8.89 8.54
CA MET A 37 5.29 -7.55 7.93
C MET A 37 4.02 -7.38 7.11
N ARG A 38 3.63 -8.40 6.33
CA ARG A 38 2.39 -8.38 5.54
C ARG A 38 1.16 -8.32 6.44
N GLU A 39 1.08 -9.17 7.45
CA GLU A 39 -0.04 -9.18 8.40
C GLU A 39 -0.14 -7.86 9.15
N LYS A 40 1.00 -7.30 9.58
CA LYS A 40 1.05 -5.97 10.21
C LYS A 40 0.54 -4.89 9.27
N LEU A 41 0.92 -4.92 7.98
CA LEU A 41 0.43 -3.94 7.01
C LEU A 41 -1.09 -4.04 6.82
N ILE A 42 -1.65 -5.24 6.73
CA ILE A 42 -3.11 -5.45 6.63
C ILE A 42 -3.81 -4.88 7.86
N LYS A 43 -3.33 -5.23 9.06
CA LYS A 43 -3.89 -4.77 10.34
C LYS A 43 -3.85 -3.24 10.44
N ASP A 44 -2.70 -2.63 10.19
CA ASP A 44 -2.52 -1.19 10.28
C ASP A 44 -3.37 -0.46 9.22
N SER A 45 -3.56 -1.05 8.04
CA SER A 45 -4.43 -0.48 6.99
C SER A 45 -5.91 -0.49 7.40
N ARG A 46 -6.38 -1.55 8.05
CA ARG A 46 -7.75 -1.63 8.59
C ARG A 46 -7.95 -0.58 9.70
N GLN A 47 -7.02 -0.53 10.64
CA GLN A 47 -7.07 0.46 11.72
C GLN A 47 -7.05 1.90 11.16
N PHE A 48 -6.22 2.16 10.14
CA PHE A 48 -6.20 3.46 9.47
C PHE A 48 -7.55 3.82 8.87
N LEU A 49 -8.22 2.88 8.18
CA LEU A 49 -9.55 3.10 7.58
C LEU A 49 -10.64 3.40 8.61
N ASP A 50 -10.64 2.67 9.73
CA ASP A 50 -11.60 2.80 10.83
C ASP A 50 -11.48 4.16 11.51
N GLU A 51 -10.24 4.64 11.70
CA GLU A 51 -9.96 5.91 12.36
C GLU A 51 -9.98 7.11 11.40
N PHE A 52 -10.00 6.86 10.07
CA PHE A 52 -9.81 7.89 9.06
C PHE A 52 -10.83 9.03 9.15
N ASP A 53 -12.11 8.71 9.36
CA ASP A 53 -13.16 9.73 9.41
C ASP A 53 -13.01 10.64 10.64
N SER A 54 -12.48 10.10 11.74
CA SER A 54 -12.13 10.88 12.92
C SER A 54 -10.98 11.86 12.65
N PHE A 55 -10.05 11.52 11.76
CA PHE A 55 -8.95 12.42 11.37
C PHE A 55 -9.47 13.65 10.62
N LEU A 56 -10.54 13.48 9.83
CA LEU A 56 -11.12 14.55 9.02
C LEU A 56 -11.85 15.63 9.83
N LEU A 57 -12.31 15.31 11.05
CA LEU A 57 -13.06 16.23 11.90
C LEU A 57 -12.28 17.51 12.26
N HIS A 58 -10.95 17.48 12.21
CA HIS A 58 -10.09 18.61 12.59
C HIS A 58 -9.20 19.11 11.44
N LYS A 59 -9.44 18.64 10.21
CA LYS A 59 -8.57 18.92 9.05
C LYS A 59 -8.41 20.42 8.78
N GLU A 60 -9.45 21.22 8.99
CA GLU A 60 -9.46 22.65 8.62
C GLU A 60 -8.48 23.53 9.40
N LEU A 61 -8.02 23.09 10.58
CA LEU A 61 -7.04 23.87 11.35
C LEU A 61 -5.63 23.81 10.75
N TYR A 62 -5.29 22.70 10.09
CA TYR A 62 -3.97 22.43 9.51
C TYR A 62 -4.12 21.74 8.16
N ARG A 63 -5.08 22.23 7.36
CA ARG A 63 -5.59 21.58 6.16
C ARG A 63 -4.47 21.18 5.21
N SER A 64 -3.58 22.10 4.91
CA SER A 64 -2.50 21.86 3.96
C SER A 64 -1.44 20.88 4.48
N LEU A 65 -1.04 20.93 5.76
CA LEU A 65 -0.14 19.92 6.36
C LEU A 65 -0.81 18.54 6.39
N PHE A 66 -2.11 18.51 6.69
CA PHE A 66 -2.90 17.29 6.70
C PHE A 66 -3.00 16.66 5.31
N LEU A 67 -3.39 17.44 4.29
CA LEU A 67 -3.46 17.00 2.90
C LEU A 67 -2.09 16.54 2.40
N TYR A 68 -1.03 17.30 2.69
CA TYR A 68 0.34 16.91 2.37
C TYR A 68 0.74 15.54 2.95
N THR A 69 0.39 15.29 4.21
CA THR A 69 0.70 14.01 4.86
C THR A 69 -0.10 12.87 4.21
N LEU A 70 -1.34 13.13 3.79
CA LEU A 70 -2.17 12.18 3.06
C LEU A 70 -1.64 11.90 1.65
N GLU A 71 -1.08 12.89 0.94
CA GLU A 71 -0.45 12.66 -0.37
C GLU A 71 0.72 11.70 -0.28
N SER A 72 1.57 11.84 0.75
CA SER A 72 2.69 10.91 0.97
C SER A 72 2.20 9.47 1.19
N VAL A 73 1.11 9.31 1.96
CA VAL A 73 0.46 8.00 2.16
C VAL A 73 -0.11 7.47 0.84
N ARG A 74 -0.79 8.31 0.05
CA ARG A 74 -1.33 7.93 -1.26
C ARG A 74 -0.24 7.36 -2.16
N ASP A 75 0.87 8.07 -2.30
CA ASP A 75 1.96 7.69 -3.19
C ASP A 75 2.58 6.35 -2.80
N ASP A 76 2.74 6.09 -1.50
CA ASP A 76 3.27 4.82 -1.04
C ASP A 76 2.29 3.66 -1.21
N VAL A 77 1.00 3.88 -0.98
CA VAL A 77 -0.05 2.89 -1.26
C VAL A 77 -0.05 2.54 -2.76
N VAL A 78 0.06 3.54 -3.64
CA VAL A 78 0.16 3.32 -5.09
C VAL A 78 1.40 2.51 -5.43
N LYS A 79 2.58 2.83 -4.88
CA LYS A 79 3.82 2.07 -5.12
C LYS A 79 3.71 0.61 -4.66
N ILE A 80 3.11 0.35 -3.50
CA ILE A 80 2.91 -1.01 -3.00
C ILE A 80 1.95 -1.76 -3.94
N LEU A 81 0.84 -1.15 -4.32
CA LEU A 81 -0.11 -1.77 -5.23
C LEU A 81 0.53 -2.06 -6.60
N GLN A 82 1.23 -1.10 -7.20
CA GLN A 82 1.94 -1.26 -8.48
C GLN A 82 2.96 -2.41 -8.47
N ARG A 83 3.51 -2.77 -7.30
CA ARG A 83 4.44 -3.91 -7.17
C ARG A 83 3.75 -5.26 -7.40
N PHE A 84 2.46 -5.38 -7.13
CA PHE A 84 1.74 -6.66 -7.17
C PHE A 84 0.58 -6.69 -8.16
N ILE A 85 0.12 -5.53 -8.63
CA ILE A 85 -0.95 -5.41 -9.61
C ILE A 85 -0.59 -4.35 -10.66
N SER A 86 -0.94 -4.61 -11.91
CA SER A 86 -0.87 -3.61 -12.97
C SER A 86 -1.94 -2.54 -12.72
N LEU A 87 -1.57 -1.46 -12.03
CA LEU A 87 -2.42 -0.28 -11.94
C LEU A 87 -2.22 0.61 -13.18
N PRO A 88 -3.28 1.28 -13.69
CA PRO A 88 -3.09 2.40 -14.60
C PRO A 88 -2.14 3.40 -13.95
N THR A 89 -0.99 3.62 -14.58
CA THR A 89 -0.01 4.61 -14.11
C THR A 89 -0.45 5.96 -14.65
N GLU A 90 -1.41 6.59 -13.97
CA GLU A 90 -1.64 8.02 -14.15
C GLU A 90 -0.38 8.75 -13.63
N PRO A 91 0.27 9.60 -14.45
CA PRO A 91 1.46 10.30 -14.01
C PRO A 91 1.14 11.23 -12.84
N PHE A 92 1.90 11.09 -11.75
CA PHE A 92 1.86 12.02 -10.62
C PHE A 92 2.20 13.43 -11.12
N GLN A 93 1.21 14.31 -11.16
CA GLN A 93 1.41 15.74 -11.36
C GLN A 93 1.66 16.35 -9.98
N PRO A 94 2.83 16.98 -9.71
CA PRO A 94 3.04 17.72 -8.48
C PRO A 94 1.93 18.76 -8.36
N ARG A 95 1.04 18.57 -7.38
CA ARG A 95 -0.07 19.51 -7.18
C ARG A 95 0.50 20.76 -6.51
N GLU A 96 0.24 21.90 -7.15
CA GLU A 96 0.61 23.20 -6.63
C GLU A 96 -0.15 23.44 -5.33
N VAL A 97 0.58 23.61 -4.22
CA VAL A 97 -0.02 23.86 -2.91
C VAL A 97 -0.11 25.36 -2.72
N TRP A 98 -1.32 25.86 -2.49
CA TRP A 98 -1.57 27.29 -2.27
C TRP A 98 -1.70 27.61 -0.78
N CYS A 99 -1.01 28.65 -0.32
CA CYS A 99 -1.09 29.15 1.06
C CYS A 99 -0.86 30.66 1.09
N CYS A 100 -1.71 31.44 1.77
CA CYS A 100 -1.60 32.90 1.86
C CYS A 100 -1.50 33.66 0.51
N GLY A 101 -2.08 33.11 -0.56
CA GLY A 101 -1.97 33.68 -1.91
C GLY A 101 -0.62 33.43 -2.60
N ILE A 102 0.23 32.59 -2.01
CA ILE A 102 1.52 32.15 -2.56
C ILE A 102 1.36 30.69 -2.97
N SER A 103 1.90 30.35 -4.13
CA SER A 103 1.92 28.97 -4.61
C SER A 103 3.29 28.32 -4.37
N PHE A 104 3.26 27.04 -4.02
CA PHE A 104 4.44 26.26 -3.71
C PHE A 104 4.48 25.02 -4.59
N ILE A 105 5.60 24.85 -5.29
CA ILE A 105 5.90 23.67 -6.10
C ILE A 105 6.76 22.69 -5.26
N GLY A 106 7.40 23.19 -4.19
CA GLY A 106 8.37 22.51 -3.35
C GLY A 106 7.95 22.30 -1.89
N ASN A 107 8.20 21.09 -1.41
CA ASN A 107 7.87 20.57 -0.09
C ASN A 107 8.54 21.33 1.08
N LYS A 108 9.79 21.74 0.88
CA LYS A 108 10.61 22.43 1.89
C LYS A 108 10.16 23.88 2.10
N GLU A 109 9.96 24.60 1.00
CA GLU A 109 9.57 26.02 0.98
C GLU A 109 8.18 26.21 1.63
N TYR A 110 7.26 25.31 1.32
CA TYR A 110 5.93 25.29 1.94
C TYR A 110 6.00 25.04 3.46
N THR A 111 6.80 24.05 3.88
CA THR A 111 6.94 23.69 5.31
C THR A 111 7.49 24.86 6.13
N ASP A 112 8.44 25.61 5.57
CA ASP A 112 9.05 26.75 6.24
C ASP A 112 8.08 27.95 6.32
N HIS A 113 7.32 28.22 5.25
CA HIS A 113 6.24 29.21 5.24
C HIS A 113 5.19 28.92 6.33
N TYR A 114 4.71 27.67 6.39
CA TYR A 114 3.64 27.29 7.31
C TYR A 114 4.03 27.48 8.78
N LYS A 115 5.26 27.09 9.14
CA LYS A 115 5.80 27.27 10.50
C LYS A 115 5.94 28.73 10.90
N GLN A 116 6.17 29.63 9.95
CA GLN A 116 6.39 31.05 10.21
C GLN A 116 5.09 31.85 10.26
N VAL A 117 4.14 31.53 9.37
CA VAL A 117 2.95 32.37 9.14
C VAL A 117 1.71 31.86 9.87
N HIS A 118 1.56 30.53 10.01
CA HIS A 118 0.35 29.94 10.62
C HIS A 118 0.56 29.46 12.05
N ASN A 119 1.81 29.40 12.53
CA ASN A 119 2.13 28.92 13.87
C ASN A 119 2.15 30.04 14.91
N GLN A 120 1.10 30.88 14.96
CA GLN A 120 0.95 31.94 15.97
C GLN A 120 -0.23 31.70 16.91
N LYS A 121 0.03 31.96 18.19
CA LYS A 121 -0.56 31.30 19.35
C LYS A 121 -2.02 31.68 19.63
N THR A 122 -2.69 30.70 20.25
CA THR A 122 -3.82 30.79 21.20
C THR A 122 -5.24 31.02 20.68
N LYS A 123 -5.94 29.90 20.38
CA LYS A 123 -7.33 29.56 20.79
C LYS A 123 -7.73 28.10 20.43
N GLN A 124 -6.82 27.12 20.57
CA GLN A 124 -6.94 25.81 19.87
C GLN A 124 -6.51 24.57 20.69
N PHE A 125 -6.37 24.61 22.02
CA PHE A 125 -5.62 23.54 22.72
C PHE A 125 -6.24 22.11 22.60
N LEU A 126 -7.57 21.97 22.71
CA LEU A 126 -8.25 20.66 22.55
C LEU A 126 -8.21 20.16 21.09
N LYS A 127 -8.57 21.03 20.13
CA LYS A 127 -8.55 20.70 18.69
C LYS A 127 -7.13 20.45 18.16
N LEU A 128 -6.11 21.04 18.79
CA LEU A 128 -4.70 20.82 18.47
C LEU A 128 -4.21 19.44 18.94
N CYS A 129 -4.68 18.95 20.10
CA CYS A 129 -4.33 17.61 20.57
C CYS A 129 -4.93 16.52 19.67
N GLU A 130 -6.21 16.64 19.31
CA GLU A 130 -6.90 15.71 18.42
C GLU A 130 -6.26 15.70 17.02
N LEU A 131 -5.87 16.88 16.51
CA LEU A 131 -5.11 16.97 15.28
C LEU A 131 -3.71 16.38 15.38
N LYS A 132 -2.94 16.70 16.42
CA LYS A 132 -1.60 16.12 16.62
C LYS A 132 -1.66 14.60 16.69
N LEU A 133 -2.71 14.09 17.34
CA LEU A 133 -2.98 12.66 17.38
C LEU A 133 -3.27 12.11 15.97
N ALA A 134 -4.14 12.76 15.19
CA ALA A 134 -4.42 12.36 13.81
C ALA A 134 -3.15 12.35 12.94
N LEU A 135 -2.36 13.42 12.95
CA LEU A 135 -1.09 13.50 12.23
C LEU A 135 -0.10 12.42 12.67
N THR A 136 -0.05 12.13 13.97
CA THR A 136 0.81 11.06 14.51
C THR A 136 0.36 9.69 13.99
N LYS A 137 -0.94 9.42 13.97
CA LYS A 137 -1.50 8.16 13.46
C LYS A 137 -1.25 7.98 11.97
N ILE A 138 -1.44 9.03 11.17
CA ILE A 138 -1.09 9.03 9.74
C ILE A 138 0.42 8.77 9.58
N ALA A 139 1.28 9.42 10.37
CA ALA A 139 2.72 9.21 10.31
C ALA A 139 3.16 7.79 10.72
N ILE A 140 2.50 7.18 11.70
CA ILE A 140 2.73 5.77 12.07
C ILE A 140 2.37 4.85 10.91
N PHE A 141 1.19 5.05 10.30
CA PHE A 141 0.77 4.25 9.16
C PHE A 141 1.72 4.43 7.96
N HIS A 142 2.12 5.66 7.66
CA HIS A 142 3.12 5.96 6.63
C HIS A 142 4.45 5.22 6.88
N ARG A 143 4.92 5.14 8.12
CA ARG A 143 6.11 4.33 8.46
C ARG A 143 5.90 2.84 8.21
N THR A 144 4.71 2.31 8.48
CA THR A 144 4.38 0.92 8.14
C THR A 144 4.46 0.69 6.63
N LEU A 145 3.90 1.59 5.82
CA LEU A 145 3.99 1.53 4.36
C LEU A 145 5.45 1.56 3.88
N GLN A 146 6.24 2.50 4.40
CA GLN A 146 7.66 2.63 4.08
C GLN A 146 8.49 1.40 4.49
N GLY A 147 8.20 0.83 5.66
CA GLY A 147 8.84 -0.41 6.11
C GLY A 147 8.56 -1.56 5.14
N TYR A 148 7.29 -1.71 4.75
CA TYR A 148 6.88 -2.73 3.79
C TYR A 148 7.45 -2.47 2.38
N LEU A 149 7.53 -1.22 1.92
CA LEU A 149 8.15 -0.89 0.63
C LEU A 149 9.63 -1.30 0.56
N LYS A 150 10.35 -1.20 1.68
CA LYS A 150 11.78 -1.53 1.78
C LYS A 150 12.05 -3.02 1.82
N ALA A 151 11.27 -3.79 2.58
CA ALA A 151 11.59 -5.20 2.87
C ALA A 151 10.48 -6.20 2.48
N GLY A 152 9.26 -5.73 2.23
CA GLY A 152 8.11 -6.57 1.89
C GLY A 152 8.08 -6.97 0.41
N ASN A 153 7.88 -8.26 0.16
CA ASN A 153 7.79 -8.84 -1.18
C ASN A 153 6.64 -9.87 -1.35
N LEU A 154 5.74 -9.99 -0.36
CA LEU A 154 4.62 -10.95 -0.37
C LEU A 154 3.26 -10.27 -0.25
N SER A 155 2.44 -10.32 -1.30
CA SER A 155 1.07 -9.84 -1.25
C SER A 155 0.05 -10.95 -0.98
N SER A 156 -1.10 -10.57 -0.41
CA SER A 156 -2.32 -11.37 -0.41
C SER A 156 -3.48 -10.60 -1.05
N CYS A 157 -4.53 -11.30 -1.50
CA CYS A 157 -5.73 -10.65 -2.04
C CYS A 157 -6.37 -9.69 -1.02
N GLU A 158 -6.34 -10.05 0.26
CA GLU A 158 -6.80 -9.21 1.36
C GLU A 158 -5.99 -7.92 1.48
N MET A 159 -4.65 -8.01 1.41
CA MET A 159 -3.76 -6.85 1.45
C MET A 159 -4.06 -5.90 0.29
N ILE A 160 -4.20 -6.43 -0.92
CA ILE A 160 -4.52 -5.64 -2.11
C ILE A 160 -5.88 -4.96 -1.95
N TYR A 161 -6.88 -5.70 -1.46
CA TYR A 161 -8.23 -5.17 -1.23
C TYR A 161 -8.23 -4.01 -0.22
N VAL A 162 -7.59 -4.20 0.95
CA VAL A 162 -7.58 -3.16 1.99
C VAL A 162 -6.80 -1.93 1.55
N LEU A 163 -5.68 -2.10 0.84
CA LEU A 163 -4.90 -0.98 0.30
C LEU A 163 -5.65 -0.21 -0.78
N LYS A 164 -6.44 -0.86 -1.63
CA LYS A 164 -7.34 -0.18 -2.58
C LYS A 164 -8.40 0.67 -1.87
N GLN A 165 -8.92 0.19 -0.74
CA GLN A 165 -9.88 0.95 0.06
C GLN A 165 -9.22 2.18 0.69
N VAL A 166 -7.98 2.03 1.19
CA VAL A 166 -7.17 3.16 1.68
C VAL A 166 -6.97 4.18 0.56
N LEU A 167 -6.51 3.74 -0.62
CA LEU A 167 -6.27 4.60 -1.78
C LEU A 167 -7.53 5.40 -2.13
N LYS A 168 -8.67 4.71 -2.31
CA LYS A 168 -9.96 5.34 -2.61
C LYS A 168 -10.35 6.39 -1.57
N LYS A 169 -10.19 6.10 -0.28
CA LYS A 169 -10.60 7.02 0.80
C LYS A 169 -9.70 8.25 0.86
N VAL A 170 -8.40 8.05 0.62
CA VAL A 170 -7.41 9.14 0.54
C VAL A 170 -7.64 10.00 -0.70
N ASP A 171 -7.82 9.42 -1.89
CA ASP A 171 -8.09 10.13 -3.14
C ASP A 171 -9.35 11.00 -3.02
N ASN A 172 -10.45 10.40 -2.55
CA ASN A 172 -11.69 11.11 -2.28
C ASN A 172 -11.53 12.27 -1.27
N THR A 173 -10.48 12.28 -0.46
CA THR A 173 -10.21 13.37 0.49
C THR A 173 -9.34 14.46 -0.12
N LEU A 174 -8.44 14.08 -1.02
CA LEU A 174 -7.52 14.99 -1.71
C LEU A 174 -8.19 15.74 -2.87
N ASP A 175 -9.24 15.18 -3.46
CA ASP A 175 -10.00 15.81 -4.56
C ASP A 175 -10.92 16.97 -4.11
N PHE A 176 -11.02 17.25 -2.80
CA PHE A 176 -11.83 18.34 -2.22
C PHE A 176 -10.98 19.34 -1.43
#